data_AF-A0A6N0WSF4-F1
#
_entry.id   AF-A0A6N0WSF4-F1
#
_cell.length_a   1.000
_cell.length_b   1.000
_cell.length_c   1.000
_cell.angle_alpha   90.00
_cell.angle_beta   90.00
_cell.angle_gamma   90.00
#
_symmetry.space_group_name_H-M   'P 1'
#
loop_
_entity.id
_entity.type
_entity.pdbx_description
1 polymer ?
#
loop_
_entity_poly.entity_id
_entity_poly.type
_entity_poly.pdbx_seq_one_letter_code
_entity_poly.pdbx_strand_id
1 'polypeptide(L)'
;MLRFSDLDPALLNPGSDQTVFEATINAFGTYTTEHFVLRLSPRTHELVDAITRQETDGYDTAELYQAYSTYLHETIHWWQHVGSTAGLILSLAYPAQVYGSMGFLADFAREVGAVKPVKAWTDRSLIDGTPTLDPGLVAGNVAVNNALDINYYKQLAFFPKSVLEHERLPFFLGVGHSYLKAYGDTVSAINGSCDFADGQFPDPESWDAETRRLHAERSEGFPYGPRPPYAEIGLRHIFEGQARFCQIQFLASAGGPELLQIYRDDGCFAPLYGDAFELFLKLTATQWPERCDDPLVGLFLLICDLAINPTRGFPLDIEHFDDLISDVDAGARFTLLCLAAAEAPELAKGVQTYSALEYDYIAGRLTDRCGYDHPRTALEAVVGLLGDGGPVDALMEEHRTFGFKAVNTPVRVMVAHYIAFCRDKLKRPEFFCWPGMWLAGGKATPEEGALLVDHLSLFQDRVDTEQIFPRAMPGRSDQNIKMLVQTFFTGMLVYDLALQWTLRPGPFRYDFKWLTGKSDNAALIALAKRQFRQYYGIDPDACEPIDPPVIGTPV
;
A
#
# COMPACT_ATOMS: atom_id res chain seq x y z
N MET A 1 -6.41 -30.83 -7.80
CA MET A 1 -5.73 -29.58 -8.18
C MET A 1 -6.81 -28.50 -8.19
N LEU A 2 -6.70 -27.48 -7.34
CA LEU A 2 -7.60 -26.31 -7.44
C LEU A 2 -7.32 -25.64 -8.79
N ARG A 3 -8.36 -25.38 -9.58
CA ARG A 3 -8.23 -24.52 -10.77
C ARG A 3 -8.33 -23.06 -10.32
N PHE A 4 -7.81 -22.12 -11.11
CA PHE A 4 -8.03 -20.69 -10.84
C PHE A 4 -9.52 -20.34 -10.75
N SER A 5 -10.36 -21.04 -11.52
CA SER A 5 -11.83 -20.97 -11.46
C SER A 5 -12.44 -21.37 -10.11
N ASP A 6 -11.70 -22.08 -9.28
CA ASP A 6 -12.18 -22.64 -8.01
C ASP A 6 -11.77 -21.77 -6.80
N LEU A 7 -11.04 -20.67 -7.02
CA LEU A 7 -10.63 -19.72 -5.98
C LEU A 7 -11.75 -18.73 -5.69
N ASP A 8 -11.87 -18.31 -4.42
CA ASP A 8 -12.78 -17.23 -4.03
C ASP A 8 -12.08 -15.87 -4.17
N PRO A 9 -12.48 -15.02 -5.14
CA PRO A 9 -11.89 -13.69 -5.32
C PRO A 9 -12.15 -12.75 -4.13
N ALA A 10 -13.13 -13.07 -3.27
CA ALA A 10 -13.49 -12.27 -2.10
C ALA A 10 -12.53 -12.45 -0.91
N LEU A 11 -11.74 -13.53 -0.87
CA LEU A 11 -10.84 -13.84 0.26
C LEU A 11 -9.50 -13.08 0.24
N LEU A 12 -9.25 -12.30 -0.80
CA LEU A 12 -8.22 -11.25 -0.82
C LEU A 12 -8.70 -9.96 -0.14
N ASN A 13 -9.89 -9.97 0.47
CA ASN A 13 -10.42 -8.90 1.29
C ASN A 13 -10.58 -9.43 2.73
N PRO A 14 -9.94 -8.85 3.76
CA PRO A 14 -10.45 -8.99 5.10
C PRO A 14 -11.83 -8.30 5.10
N GLY A 15 -12.89 -9.10 4.92
CA GLY A 15 -14.25 -8.60 4.85
C GLY A 15 -14.61 -7.86 6.13
N SER A 16 -14.85 -6.54 6.02
CA SER A 16 -15.47 -5.65 7.03
C SER A 16 -14.79 -5.48 8.40
N ASP A 17 -13.87 -6.36 8.79
CA ASP A 17 -13.15 -6.32 10.07
C ASP A 17 -11.65 -6.49 9.84
N GLN A 18 -10.91 -5.38 9.90
CA GLN A 18 -9.44 -5.31 9.78
C GLN A 18 -8.68 -6.08 10.87
N THR A 19 -9.39 -6.68 11.84
CA THR A 19 -8.79 -7.37 12.99
C THR A 19 -8.89 -8.91 12.93
N VAL A 20 -9.55 -9.47 11.90
CA VAL A 20 -9.76 -10.92 11.78
C VAL A 20 -8.87 -11.50 10.67
N PHE A 21 -7.99 -12.44 11.03
CA PHE A 21 -7.02 -13.07 10.13
C PHE A 21 -7.18 -14.59 10.11
N GLU A 22 -7.52 -15.13 8.95
CA GLU A 22 -7.63 -16.59 8.74
C GLU A 22 -6.47 -17.13 7.90
N ALA A 23 -6.19 -18.43 7.99
CA ALA A 23 -5.22 -19.11 7.15
C ALA A 23 -5.66 -19.12 5.67
N THR A 24 -4.72 -19.00 4.73
CA THR A 24 -4.99 -18.97 3.29
C THR A 24 -5.32 -20.37 2.75
N ILE A 25 -6.51 -20.89 3.10
CA ILE A 25 -6.97 -22.23 2.73
C ILE A 25 -7.76 -22.28 1.41
N ASN A 26 -8.23 -21.12 0.92
CA ASN A 26 -9.11 -20.98 -0.25
C ASN A 26 -8.55 -20.00 -1.31
N ALA A 27 -7.28 -19.61 -1.18
CA ALA A 27 -6.53 -18.82 -2.16
C ALA A 27 -5.12 -19.41 -2.32
N PHE A 28 -4.43 -19.16 -3.44
CA PHE A 28 -3.07 -19.66 -3.65
C PHE A 28 -2.01 -18.87 -2.88
N GLY A 29 -2.27 -17.58 -2.61
CA GLY A 29 -1.47 -16.65 -1.83
C GLY A 29 -2.25 -15.36 -1.55
N THR A 30 -1.76 -14.55 -0.60
CA THR A 30 -2.30 -13.22 -0.27
C THR A 30 -1.20 -12.33 0.32
N TYR A 31 -1.08 -11.09 -0.12
CA TYR A 31 -0.29 -10.06 0.55
C TYR A 31 -1.20 -9.07 1.32
N THR A 32 -0.96 -8.89 2.62
CA THR A 32 -1.76 -7.95 3.46
C THR A 32 -0.98 -6.69 3.80
N THR A 33 -1.53 -5.54 3.43
CA THR A 33 -0.88 -4.22 3.50
C THR A 33 -0.77 -3.66 4.92
N GLU A 34 -1.64 -4.10 5.83
CA GLU A 34 -1.64 -3.68 7.23
C GLU A 34 -0.62 -4.48 8.06
N HIS A 35 -0.13 -5.62 7.56
CA HIS A 35 0.81 -6.49 8.30
C HIS A 35 2.11 -6.75 7.54
N PHE A 36 2.20 -6.32 6.28
CA PHE A 36 3.37 -6.48 5.40
C PHE A 36 3.80 -7.94 5.21
N VAL A 37 2.83 -8.86 5.17
CA VAL A 37 3.07 -10.30 5.16
C VAL A 37 2.60 -10.90 3.85
N LEU A 38 3.50 -11.65 3.23
CA LEU A 38 3.20 -12.53 2.12
C LEU A 38 2.75 -13.89 2.67
N ARG A 39 1.56 -14.34 2.30
CA ARG A 39 1.05 -15.66 2.64
C ARG A 39 0.91 -16.52 1.41
N LEU A 40 1.23 -17.81 1.52
CA LEU A 40 1.01 -18.78 0.45
C LEU A 40 0.20 -19.96 0.99
N SER A 41 -0.53 -20.63 0.10
CA SER A 41 -1.16 -21.90 0.48
C SER A 41 -0.10 -22.91 0.94
N PRO A 42 -0.43 -23.84 1.85
CA PRO A 42 0.48 -24.88 2.32
C PRO A 42 1.23 -25.62 1.21
N ARG A 43 0.53 -25.96 0.12
CA ARG A 43 1.12 -26.64 -1.04
C ARG A 43 2.03 -25.72 -1.85
N THR A 44 1.63 -24.47 -2.05
CA THR A 44 2.47 -23.48 -2.75
C THR A 44 3.78 -23.25 -2.01
N HIS A 45 3.73 -23.14 -0.68
CA HIS A 45 4.91 -23.03 0.18
C HIS A 45 5.87 -24.21 0.02
N GLU A 46 5.36 -25.44 0.14
CA GLU A 46 6.16 -26.66 -0.02
C GLU A 46 6.94 -26.66 -1.35
N LEU A 47 6.25 -26.31 -2.45
CA LEU A 47 6.82 -26.29 -3.79
C LEU A 47 7.85 -25.17 -3.98
N VAL A 48 7.58 -23.98 -3.45
CA VAL A 48 8.53 -22.84 -3.51
C VAL A 48 9.78 -23.11 -2.68
N ASP A 49 9.63 -23.75 -1.52
CA ASP A 49 10.75 -24.19 -0.69
C ASP A 49 11.61 -25.24 -1.40
N ALA A 50 10.96 -26.22 -2.06
CA ALA A 50 11.65 -27.23 -2.86
C ALA A 50 12.47 -26.59 -3.99
N ILE A 51 11.92 -25.59 -4.70
CA ILE A 51 12.64 -24.82 -5.72
C ILE A 51 13.84 -24.09 -5.10
N THR A 52 13.63 -23.41 -3.98
CA THR A 52 14.66 -22.59 -3.32
C THR A 52 15.82 -23.44 -2.81
N ARG A 53 15.54 -24.66 -2.35
CA ARG A 53 16.55 -25.62 -1.87
C ARG A 53 17.15 -26.48 -2.98
N GLN A 54 16.65 -26.36 -4.21
CA GLN A 54 17.01 -27.21 -5.35
C GLN A 54 16.66 -28.70 -5.13
N GLU A 55 15.67 -28.97 -4.29
CA GLU A 55 15.19 -30.31 -3.92
C GLU A 55 13.91 -30.64 -4.71
N THR A 56 14.01 -30.64 -6.05
CA THR A 56 12.84 -30.73 -6.95
C THR A 56 12.53 -32.14 -7.46
N ASP A 57 13.36 -33.13 -7.10
CA ASP A 57 13.16 -34.52 -7.50
C ASP A 57 11.83 -35.07 -6.97
N GLY A 58 10.99 -35.60 -7.87
CA GLY A 58 9.70 -36.20 -7.53
C GLY A 58 8.50 -35.26 -7.58
N TYR A 59 8.70 -33.97 -7.84
CA TYR A 59 7.61 -33.01 -8.09
C TYR A 59 7.29 -32.87 -9.58
N ASP A 60 6.03 -32.53 -9.89
CA ASP A 60 5.64 -32.15 -11.25
C ASP A 60 6.19 -30.75 -11.57
N THR A 61 6.95 -30.64 -12.66
CA THR A 61 7.55 -29.40 -13.15
C THR A 61 6.50 -28.30 -13.38
N ALA A 62 5.32 -28.65 -13.92
CA ALA A 62 4.26 -27.67 -14.15
C ALA A 62 3.72 -27.11 -12.82
N GLU A 63 3.65 -27.96 -11.79
CA GLU A 63 3.21 -27.57 -10.44
C GLU A 63 4.23 -26.65 -9.77
N LEU A 64 5.53 -26.93 -9.93
CA LEU A 64 6.62 -26.09 -9.44
C LEU A 64 6.55 -24.68 -10.07
N TYR A 65 6.41 -24.58 -11.39
CA TYR A 65 6.31 -23.27 -12.06
C TYR A 65 5.04 -22.51 -11.69
N GLN A 66 3.91 -23.20 -11.55
CA GLN A 66 2.67 -22.58 -11.08
C GLN A 66 2.83 -22.01 -9.66
N ALA A 67 3.44 -22.76 -8.75
CA ALA A 67 3.69 -22.31 -7.39
C ALA A 67 4.64 -21.10 -7.36
N TYR A 68 5.74 -21.15 -8.11
CA TYR A 68 6.68 -20.03 -8.20
C TYR A 68 6.04 -18.78 -8.83
N SER A 69 5.19 -18.94 -9.85
CA SER A 69 4.47 -17.83 -10.46
C SER A 69 3.53 -17.13 -9.46
N THR A 70 2.92 -17.90 -8.54
CA THR A 70 2.09 -17.36 -7.46
C THR A 70 2.95 -16.58 -6.47
N TYR A 71 4.09 -17.13 -6.07
CA TYR A 71 5.05 -16.43 -5.24
C TYR A 71 5.54 -15.12 -5.89
N LEU A 72 5.78 -15.12 -7.20
CA LEU A 72 6.13 -13.92 -7.95
C LEU A 72 4.99 -12.89 -7.94
N HIS A 73 3.74 -13.32 -8.15
CA HIS A 73 2.56 -12.45 -8.08
C HIS A 73 2.49 -11.71 -6.73
N GLU A 74 2.62 -12.43 -5.61
CA GLU A 74 2.63 -11.82 -4.29
C GLU A 74 3.87 -10.96 -4.02
N THR A 75 5.03 -11.31 -4.61
CA THR A 75 6.25 -10.48 -4.53
C THR A 75 6.06 -9.15 -5.27
N ILE A 76 5.34 -9.14 -6.39
CA ILE A 76 5.00 -7.91 -7.11
C ILE A 76 4.07 -7.03 -6.27
N HIS A 77 3.12 -7.60 -5.53
CA HIS A 77 2.32 -6.82 -4.57
C HIS A 77 3.19 -6.17 -3.48
N TRP A 78 4.16 -6.90 -2.93
CA TRP A 78 5.15 -6.30 -2.04
C TRP A 78 5.86 -5.11 -2.70
N TRP A 79 6.35 -5.25 -3.93
CA TRP A 79 6.99 -4.15 -4.67
C TRP A 79 6.06 -2.97 -4.93
N GLN A 80 4.81 -3.22 -5.29
CA GLN A 80 3.81 -2.16 -5.45
C GLN A 80 3.63 -1.40 -4.13
N HIS A 81 3.58 -2.08 -2.99
CA HIS A 81 3.37 -1.45 -1.69
C HIS A 81 4.57 -0.71 -1.12
N VAL A 82 5.80 -1.19 -1.35
CA VAL A 82 6.99 -0.59 -0.74
C VAL A 82 7.82 0.23 -1.71
N GLY A 83 7.70 -0.06 -3.00
CA GLY A 83 8.51 0.51 -4.07
C GLY A 83 7.78 1.55 -4.91
N SER A 84 6.45 1.61 -4.86
CA SER A 84 5.68 2.67 -5.53
C SER A 84 5.28 3.79 -4.57
N THR A 85 5.19 5.03 -5.07
CA THR A 85 4.77 6.18 -4.27
C THR A 85 3.37 5.97 -3.69
N ALA A 86 2.37 5.61 -4.51
CA ALA A 86 1.00 5.44 -4.02
C ALA A 86 0.89 4.27 -3.03
N GLY A 87 1.62 3.18 -3.30
CA GLY A 87 1.70 2.05 -2.39
C GLY A 87 2.37 2.38 -1.06
N LEU A 88 3.43 3.20 -1.06
CA LEU A 88 4.11 3.63 0.16
C LEU A 88 3.19 4.51 1.01
N ILE A 89 2.54 5.51 0.40
CA ILE A 89 1.59 6.38 1.11
C ILE A 89 0.46 5.55 1.71
N LEU A 90 -0.12 4.63 0.93
CA LEU A 90 -1.16 3.72 1.39
C LEU A 90 -0.70 2.81 2.55
N SER A 91 0.52 2.29 2.47
CA SER A 91 1.12 1.42 3.49
C SER A 91 1.37 2.17 4.80
N LEU A 92 1.81 3.43 4.70
CA LEU A 92 2.11 4.27 5.85
C LEU A 92 0.92 5.09 6.34
N ALA A 93 -0.20 5.11 5.63
CA ALA A 93 -1.44 5.73 6.07
C ALA A 93 -1.90 5.22 7.45
N TYR A 94 -1.73 3.92 7.71
CA TYR A 94 -2.10 3.31 8.98
C TYR A 94 -1.26 3.81 10.18
N PRO A 95 0.09 3.76 10.15
CA PRO A 95 0.87 4.41 11.20
C PRO A 95 0.65 5.93 11.25
N ALA A 96 0.45 6.60 10.11
CA ALA A 96 0.21 8.04 10.04
C ALA A 96 -1.08 8.46 10.79
N GLN A 97 -2.17 7.68 10.68
CA GLN A 97 -3.40 7.90 11.46
C GLN A 97 -3.14 8.03 12.96
N VAL A 98 -2.19 7.23 13.46
CA VAL A 98 -1.88 7.17 14.88
C VAL A 98 -0.88 8.24 15.27
N TYR A 99 0.17 8.47 14.49
CA TYR A 99 1.13 9.53 14.77
C TYR A 99 0.50 10.92 14.73
N GLY A 100 -0.27 11.22 13.68
CA GLY A 100 -0.97 12.50 13.54
C GLY A 100 -2.02 12.73 14.63
N SER A 101 -2.45 11.68 15.33
CA SER A 101 -3.44 11.75 16.41
C SER A 101 -2.86 11.51 17.80
N MET A 102 -1.58 11.15 17.94
CA MET A 102 -1.04 10.64 19.20
C MET A 102 -1.08 11.68 20.32
N GLY A 103 -0.65 12.92 20.03
CA GLY A 103 -0.72 14.03 20.98
C GLY A 103 -2.15 14.37 21.38
N PHE A 104 -3.06 14.43 20.41
CA PHE A 104 -4.47 14.71 20.65
C PHE A 104 -5.16 13.62 21.47
N LEU A 105 -4.81 12.35 21.27
CA LEU A 105 -5.32 11.25 22.09
C LEU A 105 -4.78 11.30 23.53
N ALA A 106 -3.52 11.71 23.72
CA ALA A 106 -2.96 11.92 25.06
C ALA A 106 -3.66 13.09 25.79
N ASP A 107 -3.95 14.17 25.07
CA ASP A 107 -4.71 15.30 25.57
C ASP A 107 -6.16 14.90 25.90
N PHE A 108 -6.80 14.14 25.03
CA PHE A 108 -8.13 13.58 25.28
C PHE A 108 -8.16 12.72 26.56
N ALA A 109 -7.20 11.80 26.73
CA ALA A 109 -7.08 11.01 27.95
C ALA A 109 -6.93 11.87 29.22
N ARG A 110 -6.21 12.98 29.12
CA ARG A 110 -5.97 13.89 30.26
C ARG A 110 -7.20 14.72 30.63
N GLU A 111 -7.92 15.21 29.63
CA GLU A 111 -9.07 16.11 29.84
C GLU A 111 -10.38 15.36 30.09
N VAL A 112 -10.58 14.22 29.41
CA VAL A 112 -11.84 13.43 29.46
C VAL A 112 -11.69 12.17 30.31
N GLY A 113 -10.54 11.50 30.21
CA GLY A 113 -10.30 10.22 30.87
C GLY A 113 -10.48 9.01 29.96
N ALA A 114 -10.69 7.84 30.57
CA ALA A 114 -10.70 6.56 29.89
C ALA A 114 -12.11 6.20 29.38
N VAL A 115 -12.46 6.67 28.17
CA VAL A 115 -13.76 6.41 27.50
C VAL A 115 -13.53 5.88 26.09
N LYS A 116 -14.31 4.88 25.63
CA LYS A 116 -14.20 4.29 24.28
C LYS A 116 -15.56 4.04 23.61
N PRO A 117 -15.74 4.36 22.32
CA PRO A 117 -14.79 5.02 21.44
C PRO A 117 -14.78 6.54 21.62
N VAL A 118 -13.63 7.17 21.36
CA VAL A 118 -13.49 8.64 21.35
C VAL A 118 -14.57 9.27 20.45
N LYS A 119 -14.81 8.67 19.28
CA LYS A 119 -15.86 9.11 18.35
C LYS A 119 -17.27 9.16 18.96
N ALA A 120 -17.68 8.14 19.71
CA ALA A 120 -19.02 8.14 20.32
C ALA A 120 -19.13 9.23 21.39
N TRP A 121 -18.04 9.49 22.12
CA TRP A 121 -17.99 10.55 23.10
C TRP A 121 -18.07 11.92 22.43
N THR A 122 -17.30 12.15 21.36
CA THR A 122 -17.32 13.43 20.63
C THR A 122 -18.69 13.70 20.02
N ASP A 123 -19.31 12.69 19.41
CA ASP A 123 -20.66 12.81 18.84
C ASP A 123 -21.68 13.19 19.91
N ARG A 124 -21.62 12.56 21.09
CA ARG A 124 -22.53 12.85 22.21
C ARG A 124 -22.29 14.25 22.79
N SER A 125 -21.03 14.62 23.01
CA SER A 125 -20.65 15.95 23.49
C SER A 125 -21.14 17.07 22.57
N LEU A 126 -21.11 16.86 21.24
CA LEU A 126 -21.67 17.81 20.28
C LEU A 126 -23.19 17.92 20.40
N ILE A 127 -23.89 16.79 20.55
CA ILE A 127 -25.36 16.76 20.73
C ILE A 127 -25.77 17.44 22.04
N ASP A 128 -25.02 17.21 23.12
CA ASP A 128 -25.29 17.76 24.45
C ASP A 128 -24.92 19.26 24.57
N GLY A 129 -24.37 19.84 23.51
CA GLY A 129 -24.06 21.28 23.43
C GLY A 129 -22.78 21.69 24.13
N THR A 130 -21.83 20.76 24.31
CA THR A 130 -20.48 21.08 24.83
C THR A 130 -19.84 22.17 23.96
N PRO A 131 -19.24 23.22 24.56
CA PRO A 131 -18.62 24.30 23.80
C PRO A 131 -17.58 23.78 22.80
N THR A 132 -17.57 24.29 21.58
CA THR A 132 -16.65 23.84 20.51
C THR A 132 -15.17 24.08 20.80
N LEU A 133 -14.86 24.93 21.79
CA LEU A 133 -13.51 25.21 22.27
C LEU A 133 -13.15 24.44 23.54
N ASP A 134 -14.01 23.52 24.01
CA ASP A 134 -13.68 22.63 25.11
C ASP A 134 -12.43 21.78 24.75
N PRO A 135 -11.38 21.77 25.59
CA PRO A 135 -10.13 21.08 25.25
C PRO A 135 -10.30 19.60 24.95
N GLY A 136 -11.16 18.89 25.69
CA GLY A 136 -11.44 17.48 25.47
C GLY A 136 -12.18 17.25 24.14
N LEU A 137 -13.17 18.10 23.83
CA LEU A 137 -13.89 18.05 22.56
C LEU A 137 -12.99 18.37 21.36
N VAL A 138 -12.12 19.37 21.46
CA VAL A 138 -11.16 19.72 20.40
C VAL A 138 -10.21 18.55 20.16
N ALA A 139 -9.59 18.02 21.21
CA ALA A 139 -8.64 16.91 21.10
C ALA A 139 -9.31 15.65 20.51
N GLY A 140 -10.50 15.29 20.99
CA GLY A 140 -11.27 14.16 20.48
C GLY A 140 -11.66 14.34 19.01
N ASN A 141 -12.19 15.50 18.63
CA ASN A 141 -12.61 15.77 17.25
C ASN A 141 -11.44 15.71 16.27
N VAL A 142 -10.27 16.26 16.62
CA VAL A 142 -9.09 16.20 15.76
C VAL A 142 -8.64 14.75 15.56
N ALA A 143 -8.54 13.97 16.65
CA ALA A 143 -8.15 12.55 16.55
C ALA A 143 -9.14 11.73 15.70
N VAL A 144 -10.44 11.97 15.84
CA VAL A 144 -11.49 11.29 15.07
C VAL A 144 -11.46 11.68 13.60
N ASN A 145 -11.36 12.98 13.29
CA ASN A 145 -11.30 13.46 11.90
C ASN A 145 -10.05 12.94 11.19
N ASN A 146 -8.87 13.06 11.80
CA ASN A 146 -7.62 12.53 11.23
C ASN A 146 -7.75 11.03 10.90
N ALA A 147 -8.30 10.24 11.82
CA ALA A 147 -8.49 8.81 11.61
C ALA A 147 -9.49 8.53 10.46
N LEU A 148 -10.59 9.28 10.39
CA LEU A 148 -11.62 9.11 9.35
C LEU A 148 -11.14 9.58 7.98
N ASP A 149 -10.50 10.74 7.87
CA ASP A 149 -10.02 11.31 6.61
C ASP A 149 -9.02 10.39 5.91
N ILE A 150 -8.06 9.84 6.66
CA ILE A 150 -7.11 8.87 6.12
C ILE A 150 -7.82 7.55 5.76
N ASN A 151 -8.84 7.15 6.52
CA ASN A 151 -9.62 5.97 6.18
C ASN A 151 -10.45 6.17 4.91
N TYR A 152 -10.99 7.37 4.68
CA TYR A 152 -11.64 7.73 3.42
C TYR A 152 -10.64 7.70 2.28
N TYR A 153 -9.44 8.27 2.44
CA TYR A 153 -8.38 8.14 1.44
C TYR A 153 -8.09 6.68 1.08
N LYS A 154 -7.89 5.80 2.08
CA LYS A 154 -7.64 4.36 1.82
C LYS A 154 -8.76 3.75 0.97
N GLN A 155 -10.02 4.05 1.29
CA GLN A 155 -11.17 3.52 0.56
C GLN A 155 -11.31 4.11 -0.85
N LEU A 156 -11.09 5.42 -1.00
CA LEU A 156 -11.10 6.11 -2.30
C LEU A 156 -9.99 5.60 -3.22
N ALA A 157 -8.77 5.48 -2.71
CA ALA A 157 -7.61 5.03 -3.49
C ALA A 157 -7.79 3.58 -3.99
N PHE A 158 -8.37 2.69 -3.18
CA PHE A 158 -8.68 1.32 -3.60
C PHE A 158 -9.93 1.22 -4.48
N PHE A 159 -11.00 1.93 -4.11
CA PHE A 159 -12.32 1.87 -4.72
C PHE A 159 -12.89 3.28 -4.91
N PRO A 160 -12.58 3.97 -6.02
CA PRO A 160 -12.97 5.38 -6.19
C PRO A 160 -14.48 5.63 -6.14
N LYS A 161 -15.30 4.63 -6.51
CA LYS A 161 -16.76 4.68 -6.42
C LYS A 161 -17.30 4.78 -4.97
N SER A 162 -16.49 4.47 -3.96
CA SER A 162 -16.85 4.63 -2.53
C SER A 162 -17.21 6.07 -2.16
N VAL A 163 -16.76 7.05 -2.96
CA VAL A 163 -17.15 8.47 -2.81
C VAL A 163 -18.67 8.66 -2.71
N LEU A 164 -19.46 7.89 -3.47
CA LEU A 164 -20.92 8.00 -3.49
C LEU A 164 -21.57 7.63 -2.15
N GLU A 165 -20.91 6.79 -1.37
CA GLU A 165 -21.33 6.42 -0.02
C GLU A 165 -20.79 7.42 1.00
N HIS A 166 -19.53 7.85 0.85
CA HIS A 166 -18.86 8.78 1.77
C HIS A 166 -19.51 10.15 1.80
N GLU A 167 -20.00 10.66 0.67
CA GLU A 167 -20.71 11.95 0.60
C GLU A 167 -21.97 12.02 1.49
N ARG A 168 -22.49 10.86 1.93
CA ARG A 168 -23.63 10.79 2.84
C ARG A 168 -23.21 10.83 4.31
N LEU A 169 -21.91 10.76 4.60
CA LEU A 169 -21.36 10.73 5.94
C LEU A 169 -21.01 12.14 6.41
N PRO A 170 -21.35 12.52 7.65
CA PRO A 170 -21.17 13.89 8.14
C PRO A 170 -19.70 14.30 8.30
N PHE A 171 -18.78 13.33 8.36
CA PHE A 171 -17.35 13.57 8.53
C PHE A 171 -16.57 13.61 7.21
N PHE A 172 -17.21 13.33 6.07
CA PHE A 172 -16.50 13.35 4.80
C PHE A 172 -16.46 14.76 4.23
N LEU A 173 -15.26 15.33 4.17
CA LEU A 173 -15.03 16.70 3.73
C LEU A 173 -14.73 16.83 2.22
N GLY A 174 -14.44 15.73 1.54
CA GLY A 174 -14.16 15.70 0.11
C GLY A 174 -12.97 14.80 -0.24
N VAL A 175 -12.87 14.45 -1.52
CA VAL A 175 -11.80 13.60 -2.06
C VAL A 175 -10.44 14.28 -1.89
N GLY A 176 -10.29 15.52 -2.37
CA GLY A 176 -9.05 16.29 -2.28
C GLY A 176 -8.61 16.51 -0.84
N HIS A 177 -9.56 16.78 0.07
CA HIS A 177 -9.27 16.89 1.50
C HIS A 177 -8.70 15.58 2.08
N SER A 178 -9.34 14.45 1.80
CA SER A 178 -8.89 13.13 2.28
C SER A 178 -7.49 12.80 1.77
N TYR A 179 -7.21 13.10 0.49
CA TYR A 179 -5.91 12.89 -0.13
C TYR A 179 -4.81 13.78 0.48
N LEU A 180 -5.05 15.09 0.61
CA LEU A 180 -4.09 16.01 1.25
C LEU A 180 -3.80 15.60 2.68
N LYS A 181 -4.83 15.19 3.42
CA LYS A 181 -4.66 14.73 4.79
C LYS A 181 -3.79 13.47 4.87
N ALA A 182 -4.05 12.47 4.02
CA ALA A 182 -3.28 11.24 4.01
C ALA A 182 -1.83 11.45 3.57
N TYR A 183 -1.60 12.25 2.52
CA TYR A 183 -0.25 12.60 2.09
C TYR A 183 0.48 13.40 3.17
N GLY A 184 -0.16 14.43 3.73
CA GLY A 184 0.47 15.32 4.71
C GLY A 184 0.87 14.56 5.98
N ASP A 185 -0.07 13.86 6.61
CA ASP A 185 0.21 13.10 7.83
C ASP A 185 1.26 11.99 7.58
N THR A 186 1.26 11.38 6.39
CA THR A 186 2.24 10.34 6.04
C THR A 186 3.63 10.92 5.81
N VAL A 187 3.76 12.01 5.05
CA VAL A 187 5.06 12.65 4.80
C VAL A 187 5.62 13.25 6.10
N SER A 188 4.79 13.84 6.95
CA SER A 188 5.20 14.26 8.30
C SER A 188 5.70 13.08 9.14
N ALA A 189 5.02 11.92 9.08
CA ALA A 189 5.46 10.72 9.76
C ALA A 189 6.80 10.20 9.20
N ILE A 190 7.03 10.26 7.89
CA ILE A 190 8.29 9.89 7.25
C ILE A 190 9.42 10.81 7.74
N ASN A 191 9.25 12.13 7.62
CA ASN A 191 10.26 13.11 8.01
C ASN A 191 10.62 12.99 9.49
N GLY A 192 9.61 12.95 10.37
CA GLY A 192 9.80 12.86 11.81
C GLY A 192 10.35 11.51 12.29
N SER A 193 10.08 10.40 11.59
CA SER A 193 10.54 9.06 12.00
C SER A 193 11.92 8.70 11.50
N CYS A 194 12.35 9.28 10.37
CA CYS A 194 13.62 8.96 9.72
C CYS A 194 14.72 9.98 10.00
N ASP A 195 14.45 10.98 10.84
CA ASP A 195 15.38 12.06 11.21
C ASP A 195 15.83 12.88 9.99
N PHE A 196 15.00 13.00 8.95
CA PHE A 196 15.35 13.73 7.74
C PHE A 196 15.46 15.24 8.01
N ALA A 197 16.46 15.87 7.41
CA ALA A 197 16.67 17.31 7.50
C ALA A 197 15.66 18.07 6.62
N ASP A 198 15.40 19.32 6.98
CA ASP A 198 14.53 20.22 6.21
C ASP A 198 14.95 20.26 4.74
N GLY A 199 13.98 20.07 3.85
CA GLY A 199 14.18 20.10 2.40
C GLY A 199 14.68 18.80 1.75
N GLN A 200 14.89 17.71 2.51
CA GLN A 200 15.18 16.40 1.90
C GLN A 200 13.95 15.76 1.25
N PHE A 201 12.78 15.98 1.84
CA PHE A 201 11.47 15.58 1.33
C PHE A 201 10.49 16.75 1.48
N PRO A 202 9.29 16.70 0.86
CA PRO A 202 8.30 17.76 0.98
C PRO A 202 7.97 18.06 2.44
N ASP A 203 7.62 19.31 2.72
CA ASP A 203 7.20 19.79 4.03
C ASP A 203 5.68 20.03 4.03
N PRO A 204 4.88 19.12 4.64
CA PRO A 204 3.44 19.27 4.69
C PRO A 204 2.96 20.53 5.41
N GLU A 205 3.74 21.13 6.32
CA GLU A 205 3.35 22.39 6.98
C GLU A 205 3.22 23.53 5.97
N SER A 206 4.02 23.49 4.89
CA SER A 206 3.94 24.47 3.80
C SER A 206 2.62 24.40 3.01
N TRP A 207 1.89 23.29 3.09
CA TRP A 207 0.64 23.05 2.35
C TRP A 207 -0.59 23.71 3.00
N ASP A 208 -0.47 24.18 4.25
CA ASP A 208 -1.59 24.73 5.04
C ASP A 208 -2.22 25.99 4.42
N ALA A 209 -1.42 26.83 3.77
CA ALA A 209 -1.91 28.03 3.12
C ALA A 209 -2.80 27.69 1.91
N GLU A 210 -2.33 26.77 1.07
CA GLU A 210 -3.06 26.31 -0.12
C GLU A 210 -4.29 25.49 0.27
N THR A 211 -4.19 24.63 1.29
CA THR A 211 -5.34 23.90 1.81
C THR A 211 -6.45 24.85 2.27
N ARG A 212 -6.10 25.92 3.01
CA ARG A 212 -7.06 26.95 3.41
C ARG A 212 -7.64 27.71 2.22
N ARG A 213 -6.85 27.98 1.17
CA ARG A 213 -7.34 28.60 -0.07
C ARG A 213 -8.40 27.71 -0.72
N LEU A 214 -8.08 26.44 -0.98
CA LEU A 214 -8.99 25.47 -1.62
C LEU A 214 -10.31 25.32 -0.86
N HIS A 215 -10.24 25.31 0.48
CA HIS A 215 -11.43 25.29 1.33
C HIS A 215 -12.27 26.58 1.21
N ALA A 216 -11.62 27.75 1.21
CA ALA A 216 -12.31 29.04 1.12
C ALA A 216 -12.96 29.24 -0.26
N GLU A 217 -12.30 28.79 -1.31
CA GLU A 217 -12.75 28.88 -2.70
C GLU A 217 -13.77 27.79 -3.06
N ARG A 218 -13.94 26.77 -2.21
CA ARG A 218 -14.79 25.60 -2.46
C ARG A 218 -14.41 24.91 -3.77
N SER A 219 -13.10 24.75 -3.95
CA SER A 219 -12.53 24.08 -5.12
C SER A 219 -13.09 22.65 -5.26
N GLU A 220 -13.06 22.13 -6.48
CA GLU A 220 -13.54 20.77 -6.75
C GLU A 220 -12.82 19.74 -5.86
N GLY A 221 -13.58 18.87 -5.20
CA GLY A 221 -13.04 17.86 -4.29
C GLY A 221 -12.71 18.34 -2.88
N PHE A 222 -12.94 19.62 -2.57
CA PHE A 222 -12.72 20.23 -1.26
C PHE A 222 -14.04 20.58 -0.54
N PRO A 223 -14.01 20.93 0.77
CA PRO A 223 -15.22 21.16 1.55
C PRO A 223 -16.20 22.12 0.89
N TYR A 224 -17.45 21.68 0.76
CA TYR A 224 -18.54 22.43 0.14
C TYR A 224 -18.37 22.74 -1.37
N GLY A 225 -17.33 22.19 -2.01
CA GLY A 225 -17.11 22.25 -3.45
C GLY A 225 -17.85 21.12 -4.20
N PRO A 226 -17.83 21.16 -5.55
CA PRO A 226 -18.37 20.08 -6.36
C PRO A 226 -17.52 18.82 -6.24
N ARG A 227 -18.14 17.65 -6.44
CA ARG A 227 -17.42 16.36 -6.49
C ARG A 227 -16.64 16.26 -7.82
N PRO A 228 -15.35 15.90 -7.79
CA PRO A 228 -14.59 15.61 -9.01
C PRO A 228 -15.12 14.35 -9.71
N PRO A 229 -14.83 14.18 -11.00
CA PRO A 229 -14.95 12.88 -11.64
C PRO A 229 -14.18 11.82 -10.83
N TYR A 230 -14.78 10.65 -10.61
CA TYR A 230 -14.09 9.52 -10.01
C TYR A 230 -13.71 8.51 -11.09
N ALA A 231 -12.59 7.81 -10.90
CA ALA A 231 -12.15 6.77 -11.81
C ALA A 231 -13.02 5.51 -11.73
N GLU A 232 -13.10 4.75 -12.82
CA GLU A 232 -13.83 3.46 -12.84
C GLU A 232 -13.11 2.37 -12.04
N ILE A 233 -11.78 2.46 -11.96
CA ILE A 233 -10.90 1.56 -11.22
C ILE A 233 -9.99 2.36 -10.27
N GLY A 234 -9.53 1.71 -9.20
CA GLY A 234 -8.51 2.24 -8.28
C GLY A 234 -7.30 1.32 -8.14
N LEU A 235 -6.46 1.57 -7.14
CA LEU A 235 -5.22 0.85 -6.86
C LEU A 235 -5.42 -0.67 -6.84
N ARG A 236 -6.55 -1.18 -6.32
CA ARG A 236 -6.81 -2.63 -6.28
C ARG A 236 -6.69 -3.27 -7.66
N HIS A 237 -7.41 -2.70 -8.63
CA HIS A 237 -7.51 -3.28 -9.97
C HIS A 237 -6.18 -3.09 -10.73
N ILE A 238 -5.50 -1.96 -10.52
CA ILE A 238 -4.20 -1.68 -11.14
C ILE A 238 -3.14 -2.64 -10.61
N PHE A 239 -3.10 -2.85 -9.29
CA PHE A 239 -2.15 -3.77 -8.64
C PHE A 239 -2.36 -5.21 -9.13
N GLU A 240 -3.59 -5.69 -9.08
CA GLU A 240 -3.98 -7.06 -9.47
C GLU A 240 -3.75 -7.29 -10.97
N GLY A 241 -4.13 -6.33 -11.81
CA GLY A 241 -3.88 -6.39 -13.25
C GLY A 241 -2.39 -6.46 -13.58
N GLN A 242 -1.57 -5.59 -12.97
CA GLN A 242 -0.12 -5.59 -13.19
C GLN A 242 0.53 -6.90 -12.74
N ALA A 243 0.23 -7.37 -11.51
CA ALA A 243 0.78 -8.60 -10.97
C ALA A 243 0.33 -9.84 -11.77
N ARG A 244 -0.93 -9.88 -12.22
CA ARG A 244 -1.48 -10.98 -13.02
C ARG A 244 -0.82 -11.09 -14.39
N PHE A 245 -0.69 -9.98 -15.12
CA PHE A 245 -0.07 -10.00 -16.44
C PHE A 245 1.43 -10.35 -16.36
N CYS A 246 2.14 -9.87 -15.33
CA CYS A 246 3.52 -10.29 -15.09
C CYS A 246 3.63 -11.79 -14.77
N GLN A 247 2.70 -12.33 -13.96
CA GLN A 247 2.65 -13.76 -13.67
C GLN A 247 2.44 -14.59 -14.95
N ILE A 248 1.53 -14.16 -15.83
CA ILE A 248 1.24 -14.84 -17.10
C ILE A 248 2.46 -14.79 -18.02
N GLN A 249 3.14 -13.64 -18.15
CA GLN A 249 4.38 -13.52 -18.91
C GLN A 249 5.49 -14.44 -18.39
N PHE A 250 5.61 -14.56 -17.06
CA PHE A 250 6.52 -15.51 -16.43
C PHE A 250 6.18 -16.96 -16.79
N LEU A 251 4.91 -17.36 -16.65
CA LEU A 251 4.46 -18.72 -16.95
C LEU A 251 4.70 -19.09 -18.41
N ALA A 252 4.36 -18.20 -19.34
CA ALA A 252 4.62 -18.41 -20.77
C ALA A 252 6.12 -18.57 -21.05
N SER A 253 6.95 -17.70 -20.47
CA SER A 253 8.41 -17.74 -20.62
C SER A 253 9.06 -18.97 -19.97
N ALA A 254 8.39 -19.59 -18.98
CA ALA A 254 8.79 -20.84 -18.34
C ALA A 254 8.32 -22.10 -19.09
N GLY A 255 7.75 -21.94 -20.31
CA GLY A 255 7.27 -23.05 -21.14
C GLY A 255 5.76 -23.33 -21.04
N GLY A 256 5.01 -22.44 -20.39
CA GLY A 256 3.55 -22.45 -20.37
C GLY A 256 2.93 -21.93 -21.68
N PRO A 257 1.59 -21.85 -21.75
CA PRO A 257 0.89 -21.32 -22.92
C PRO A 257 1.29 -19.87 -23.24
N GLU A 258 1.40 -19.53 -24.52
CA GLU A 258 1.70 -18.16 -24.96
C GLU A 258 0.43 -17.34 -25.28
N LEU A 259 -0.70 -18.03 -25.51
CA LEU A 259 -1.96 -17.40 -25.92
C LEU A 259 -2.75 -16.93 -24.69
N LEU A 260 -3.15 -15.66 -24.67
CA LEU A 260 -3.94 -15.08 -23.58
C LEU A 260 -5.33 -15.74 -23.46
N GLN A 261 -5.88 -16.25 -24.56
CA GLN A 261 -7.18 -16.93 -24.52
C GLN A 261 -7.17 -18.18 -23.63
N ILE A 262 -6.05 -18.91 -23.56
CA ILE A 262 -5.93 -20.11 -22.71
C ILE A 262 -6.05 -19.72 -21.23
N TYR A 263 -5.30 -18.69 -20.81
CA TYR A 263 -5.40 -18.16 -19.45
C TYR A 263 -6.78 -17.58 -19.14
N ARG A 264 -7.46 -17.00 -20.13
CA ARG A 264 -8.84 -16.53 -19.98
C ARG A 264 -9.81 -17.67 -19.73
N ASP A 265 -9.70 -18.74 -20.51
CA ASP A 265 -10.54 -19.94 -20.37
C ASP A 265 -10.29 -20.64 -19.02
N ASP A 266 -9.08 -20.52 -18.47
CA ASP A 266 -8.70 -21.02 -17.14
C ASP A 266 -9.12 -20.11 -15.98
N GLY A 267 -9.68 -18.93 -16.26
CA GLY A 267 -10.20 -17.99 -15.25
C GLY A 267 -9.19 -16.99 -14.70
N CYS A 268 -7.99 -16.86 -15.29
CA CYS A 268 -6.95 -15.92 -14.82
C CYS A 268 -7.34 -14.44 -14.96
N PHE A 269 -8.38 -14.12 -15.74
CA PHE A 269 -8.93 -12.77 -15.91
C PHE A 269 -10.34 -12.63 -15.33
N ALA A 270 -10.65 -13.36 -14.25
CA ALA A 270 -11.86 -13.12 -13.48
C ALA A 270 -11.94 -11.63 -13.04
N PRO A 271 -13.15 -11.10 -12.71
CA PRO A 271 -13.31 -9.73 -12.24
C PRO A 271 -12.30 -9.40 -11.14
N LEU A 272 -11.88 -8.14 -11.05
CA LEU A 272 -10.68 -7.62 -10.37
C LEU A 272 -9.37 -7.82 -11.15
N TYR A 273 -9.06 -9.02 -11.65
CA TYR A 273 -7.78 -9.31 -12.31
C TYR A 273 -7.72 -8.85 -13.77
N GLY A 274 -8.86 -8.82 -14.46
CA GLY A 274 -8.98 -8.38 -15.86
C GLY A 274 -9.40 -6.92 -16.03
N ASP A 275 -10.07 -6.33 -15.03
CA ASP A 275 -10.85 -5.10 -15.18
C ASP A 275 -10.00 -3.89 -15.62
N ALA A 276 -8.78 -3.76 -15.08
CA ALA A 276 -7.88 -2.67 -15.46
C ALA A 276 -7.43 -2.80 -16.93
N PHE A 277 -7.13 -4.02 -17.38
CA PHE A 277 -6.74 -4.25 -18.77
C PHE A 277 -7.91 -4.04 -19.73
N GLU A 278 -9.11 -4.49 -19.38
CA GLU A 278 -10.32 -4.26 -20.19
C GLU A 278 -10.66 -2.76 -20.30
N LEU A 279 -10.49 -2.00 -19.22
CA LEU A 279 -10.64 -0.54 -19.26
C LEU A 279 -9.55 0.10 -20.15
N PHE A 280 -8.30 -0.35 -20.05
CA PHE A 280 -7.22 0.11 -20.90
C PHE A 280 -7.52 -0.11 -22.39
N LEU A 281 -7.94 -1.32 -22.78
CA LEU A 281 -8.32 -1.63 -24.16
C LEU A 281 -9.47 -0.75 -24.65
N LYS A 282 -10.47 -0.53 -23.80
CA LYS A 282 -11.60 0.36 -24.09
C LYS A 282 -11.16 1.80 -24.31
N LEU A 283 -10.33 2.35 -23.43
CA LEU A 283 -9.88 3.75 -23.50
C LEU A 283 -8.92 4.01 -24.66
N THR A 284 -8.08 3.02 -24.99
CA THR A 284 -7.16 3.09 -26.13
C THR A 284 -7.80 2.69 -27.47
N ALA A 285 -9.06 2.24 -27.44
CA ALA A 285 -9.77 1.70 -28.60
C ALA A 285 -9.00 0.56 -29.31
N THR A 286 -8.34 -0.29 -28.53
CA THR A 286 -7.56 -1.43 -29.02
C THR A 286 -8.31 -2.75 -28.79
N GLN A 287 -7.89 -3.79 -29.52
CA GLN A 287 -8.46 -5.13 -29.38
C GLN A 287 -7.64 -5.96 -28.40
N TRP A 288 -8.29 -6.98 -27.83
CA TRP A 288 -7.62 -7.96 -26.98
C TRP A 288 -6.46 -8.62 -27.76
N PRO A 289 -5.20 -8.56 -27.28
CA PRO A 289 -4.07 -9.15 -27.98
C PRO A 289 -4.12 -10.68 -27.89
N GLU A 290 -3.56 -11.36 -28.90
CA GLU A 290 -3.56 -12.82 -28.94
C GLU A 290 -2.56 -13.43 -27.94
N ARG A 291 -1.38 -12.80 -27.82
CA ARG A 291 -0.24 -13.34 -27.06
C ARG A 291 0.09 -12.51 -25.82
N CYS A 292 0.67 -13.15 -24.82
CA CYS A 292 1.08 -12.50 -23.57
C CYS A 292 2.34 -11.61 -23.70
N ASP A 293 3.14 -11.82 -24.74
CA ASP A 293 4.33 -11.04 -25.07
C ASP A 293 4.05 -9.89 -26.05
N ASP A 294 2.78 -9.66 -26.40
CA ASP A 294 2.35 -8.59 -27.31
C ASP A 294 2.76 -7.19 -26.76
N PRO A 295 3.27 -6.28 -27.61
CA PRO A 295 3.62 -4.92 -27.20
C PRO A 295 2.53 -4.16 -26.46
N LEU A 296 1.26 -4.46 -26.75
CA LEU A 296 0.11 -3.84 -26.09
C LEU A 296 0.02 -4.22 -24.60
N VAL A 297 0.41 -5.45 -24.24
CA VAL A 297 0.55 -5.89 -22.84
C VAL A 297 1.69 -5.13 -22.16
N GLY A 298 2.82 -4.96 -22.87
CA GLY A 298 3.94 -4.16 -22.38
C GLY A 298 3.56 -2.71 -22.09
N LEU A 299 2.79 -2.07 -22.97
CA LEU A 299 2.27 -0.71 -22.78
C LEU A 299 1.31 -0.63 -21.59
N PHE A 300 0.41 -1.60 -21.43
CA PHE A 300 -0.50 -1.65 -20.27
C PHE A 300 0.28 -1.73 -18.94
N LEU A 301 1.27 -2.61 -18.85
CA LEU A 301 2.09 -2.77 -17.64
C LEU A 301 2.88 -1.48 -17.32
N LEU A 302 3.37 -0.78 -18.34
CA LEU A 302 4.02 0.52 -18.17
C LEU A 302 3.03 1.58 -17.65
N ILE A 303 1.81 1.64 -18.20
CA ILE A 303 0.78 2.57 -17.71
C ILE A 303 0.41 2.27 -16.26
N CYS A 304 0.30 0.99 -15.87
CA CYS A 304 0.11 0.61 -14.47
C CYS A 304 1.24 1.14 -13.59
N ASP A 305 2.50 0.93 -14.00
CA ASP A 305 3.66 1.42 -13.25
C ASP A 305 3.66 2.94 -13.10
N LEU A 306 3.40 3.70 -14.17
CA LEU A 306 3.34 5.17 -14.12
C LEU A 306 2.16 5.69 -13.28
N ALA A 307 1.03 4.99 -13.32
CA ALA A 307 -0.17 5.38 -12.56
C ALA A 307 0.04 5.27 -11.05
N ILE A 308 0.73 4.22 -10.58
CA ILE A 308 0.97 3.98 -9.15
C ILE A 308 2.20 4.74 -8.60
N ASN A 309 2.96 5.39 -9.48
CA ASN A 309 4.11 6.22 -9.14
C ASN A 309 3.84 7.70 -9.44
N PRO A 310 2.90 8.36 -8.74
CA PRO A 310 2.86 9.81 -8.74
C PRO A 310 4.19 10.39 -8.23
N THR A 311 4.57 11.53 -8.78
CA THR A 311 5.79 12.26 -8.42
C THR A 311 5.51 13.39 -7.43
N ARG A 312 4.29 13.94 -7.45
CA ARG A 312 3.84 15.08 -6.65
C ARG A 312 3.24 14.64 -5.32
N GLY A 313 3.36 15.50 -4.31
CA GLY A 313 3.03 15.19 -2.91
C GLY A 313 4.10 14.32 -2.22
N PHE A 314 4.68 13.37 -2.95
CA PHE A 314 5.89 12.63 -2.57
C PHE A 314 6.48 11.94 -3.82
N PRO A 315 7.81 11.88 -4.01
CA PRO A 315 8.85 12.53 -3.22
C PRO A 315 9.07 14.00 -3.61
N LEU A 316 8.42 14.50 -4.66
CA LEU A 316 8.45 15.92 -5.04
C LEU A 316 7.28 16.67 -4.41
N ASP A 317 7.43 17.98 -4.27
CA ASP A 317 6.39 18.83 -3.73
C ASP A 317 5.21 19.00 -4.70
N ILE A 318 4.06 19.43 -4.18
CA ILE A 318 2.88 19.76 -4.98
C ILE A 318 3.10 21.11 -5.65
N GLU A 319 3.01 21.15 -6.98
CA GLU A 319 3.19 22.41 -7.73
C GLU A 319 1.86 23.13 -7.96
N HIS A 320 0.80 22.38 -8.24
CA HIS A 320 -0.54 22.92 -8.50
C HIS A 320 -1.58 22.18 -7.66
N PHE A 321 -1.97 22.78 -6.54
CA PHE A 321 -2.89 22.16 -5.59
C PHE A 321 -4.30 21.90 -6.15
N ASP A 322 -4.73 22.69 -7.14
CA ASP A 322 -6.01 22.48 -7.82
C ASP A 322 -6.01 21.18 -8.66
N ASP A 323 -4.84 20.71 -9.10
CA ASP A 323 -4.66 19.49 -9.90
C ASP A 323 -4.33 18.26 -9.05
N LEU A 324 -4.26 18.41 -7.71
CA LEU A 324 -3.84 17.38 -6.76
C LEU A 324 -4.45 16.01 -7.08
N ILE A 325 -5.78 15.95 -7.24
CA ILE A 325 -6.48 14.68 -7.40
C ILE A 325 -6.02 13.96 -8.67
N SER A 326 -5.92 14.68 -9.80
CA SER A 326 -5.39 14.12 -11.05
C SER A 326 -3.89 13.79 -10.98
N ASP A 327 -3.14 14.44 -10.10
CA ASP A 327 -1.71 14.22 -9.93
C ASP A 327 -1.40 12.99 -9.08
N VAL A 328 -2.22 12.66 -8.08
CA VAL A 328 -1.91 11.61 -7.10
C VAL A 328 -2.88 10.42 -7.07
N ASP A 329 -4.13 10.57 -7.52
CA ASP A 329 -5.08 9.44 -7.59
C ASP A 329 -4.67 8.48 -8.72
N ALA A 330 -4.29 7.26 -8.35
CA ALA A 330 -3.79 6.28 -9.32
C ALA A 330 -4.83 5.90 -10.38
N GLY A 331 -6.12 5.91 -10.06
CA GLY A 331 -7.20 5.65 -11.03
C GLY A 331 -7.36 6.79 -12.04
N ALA A 332 -7.29 8.03 -11.56
CA ALA A 332 -7.29 9.23 -12.41
C ALA A 332 -6.07 9.24 -13.33
N ARG A 333 -4.86 9.02 -12.78
CA ARG A 333 -3.61 8.91 -13.54
C ARG A 333 -3.67 7.81 -14.58
N PHE A 334 -4.14 6.62 -14.22
CA PHE A 334 -4.32 5.50 -15.15
C PHE A 334 -5.22 5.89 -16.32
N THR A 335 -6.35 6.54 -16.03
CA THR A 335 -7.30 7.00 -17.05
C THR A 335 -6.65 8.01 -17.99
N LEU A 336 -5.95 9.02 -17.46
CA LEU A 336 -5.28 10.06 -18.23
C LEU A 336 -4.15 9.49 -19.11
N LEU A 337 -3.34 8.57 -18.56
CA LEU A 337 -2.28 7.87 -19.29
C LEU A 337 -2.84 6.99 -20.42
N CYS A 338 -3.98 6.31 -20.20
CA CYS A 338 -4.66 5.55 -21.26
C CYS A 338 -5.14 6.46 -22.39
N LEU A 339 -5.71 7.62 -22.06
CA LEU A 339 -6.14 8.60 -23.05
C LEU A 339 -4.95 9.21 -23.82
N ALA A 340 -3.83 9.48 -23.13
CA ALA A 340 -2.60 9.90 -23.79
C ALA A 340 -2.07 8.83 -24.77
N ALA A 341 -2.14 7.55 -24.39
CA ALA A 341 -1.79 6.45 -25.28
C ALA A 341 -2.74 6.34 -26.50
N ALA A 342 -4.04 6.62 -26.31
CA ALA A 342 -5.02 6.64 -27.40
C ALA A 342 -4.73 7.72 -28.45
N GLU A 343 -4.16 8.85 -28.02
CA GLU A 343 -3.75 9.95 -28.90
C GLU A 343 -2.40 9.72 -29.59
N ALA A 344 -1.61 8.74 -29.13
CA ALA A 344 -0.34 8.33 -29.72
C ALA A 344 -0.35 6.82 -30.08
N PRO A 345 -1.15 6.38 -31.09
CA PRO A 345 -1.34 4.96 -31.40
C PRO A 345 -0.06 4.20 -31.76
N GLU A 346 1.02 4.90 -32.13
CA GLU A 346 2.33 4.28 -32.37
C GLU A 346 2.89 3.61 -31.11
N LEU A 347 2.53 4.09 -29.92
CA LEU A 347 3.00 3.55 -28.64
C LEU A 347 2.46 2.14 -28.38
N ALA A 348 1.32 1.76 -28.97
CA ALA A 348 0.77 0.40 -28.87
C ALA A 348 1.71 -0.67 -29.45
N LYS A 349 2.71 -0.27 -30.25
CA LYS A 349 3.77 -1.12 -30.79
C LYS A 349 5.15 -0.77 -30.23
N GLY A 350 5.22 0.03 -29.18
CA GLY A 350 6.47 0.57 -28.66
C GLY A 350 7.32 -0.43 -27.87
N VAL A 351 6.69 -1.38 -27.17
CA VAL A 351 7.40 -2.36 -26.34
C VAL A 351 7.66 -3.64 -27.13
N GLN A 352 8.84 -3.75 -27.75
CA GLN A 352 9.23 -4.92 -28.55
C GLN A 352 10.17 -5.84 -27.78
N THR A 353 11.11 -5.26 -27.02
CA THR A 353 12.19 -6.02 -26.37
C THR A 353 12.19 -5.92 -24.85
N TYR A 354 11.25 -5.16 -24.28
CA TYR A 354 11.13 -4.92 -22.84
C TYR A 354 12.42 -4.35 -22.23
N SER A 355 12.99 -3.32 -22.88
CA SER A 355 14.26 -2.70 -22.54
C SER A 355 14.11 -1.38 -21.78
N ALA A 356 15.18 -0.96 -21.09
CA ALA A 356 15.23 0.35 -20.41
C ALA A 356 14.97 1.52 -21.37
N LEU A 357 15.46 1.43 -22.61
CA LEU A 357 15.28 2.47 -23.62
C LEU A 357 13.81 2.60 -24.05
N GLU A 358 13.11 1.47 -24.19
CA GLU A 358 11.67 1.47 -24.50
C GLU A 358 10.86 2.02 -23.33
N TYR A 359 11.21 1.65 -22.09
CA TYR A 359 10.61 2.20 -20.89
C TYR A 359 10.73 3.73 -20.88
N ASP A 360 11.96 4.26 -20.97
CA ASP A 360 12.21 5.70 -20.89
C ASP A 360 11.52 6.47 -22.02
N TYR A 361 11.60 5.95 -23.25
CA TYR A 361 10.99 6.61 -24.41
C TYR A 361 9.47 6.71 -24.28
N ILE A 362 8.80 5.60 -23.95
CA ILE A 362 7.33 5.56 -23.89
C ILE A 362 6.84 6.31 -22.65
N ALA A 363 7.51 6.14 -21.51
CA ALA A 363 7.17 6.85 -20.28
C ALA A 363 7.22 8.37 -20.49
N GLY A 364 8.31 8.89 -21.06
CA GLY A 364 8.42 10.33 -21.35
C GLY A 364 7.31 10.83 -22.26
N ARG A 365 6.98 10.11 -23.34
CA ARG A 365 5.87 10.50 -24.24
C ARG A 365 4.52 10.55 -23.53
N LEU A 366 4.24 9.59 -22.66
CA LEU A 366 2.98 9.53 -21.91
C LEU A 366 2.90 10.62 -20.82
N THR A 367 3.97 10.79 -20.04
CA THR A 367 4.00 11.79 -18.96
C THR A 367 3.97 13.21 -19.52
N ASP A 368 4.74 13.51 -20.57
CA ASP A 368 4.74 14.82 -21.21
C ASP A 368 3.34 15.19 -21.73
N ARG A 369 2.61 14.21 -22.28
CA ARG A 369 1.26 14.44 -22.79
C ARG A 369 0.24 14.74 -21.69
N CYS A 370 0.43 14.14 -20.52
CA CYS A 370 -0.42 14.34 -19.34
C CYS A 370 -0.02 15.57 -18.50
N GLY A 371 1.15 16.18 -18.76
CA GLY A 371 1.70 17.23 -17.91
C GLY A 371 2.34 16.72 -16.62
N TYR A 372 2.66 15.43 -16.54
CA TYR A 372 3.37 14.84 -15.41
C TYR A 372 4.89 14.94 -15.58
N ASP A 373 5.62 14.89 -14.47
CA ASP A 373 7.07 14.72 -14.54
C ASP A 373 7.44 13.37 -15.14
N HIS A 374 8.61 13.34 -15.78
CA HIS A 374 9.22 12.07 -16.14
C HIS A 374 9.45 11.22 -14.88
N PRO A 375 9.17 9.89 -14.88
CA PRO A 375 9.30 9.05 -13.68
C PRO A 375 10.72 9.06 -13.09
N ARG A 376 11.74 9.24 -13.94
CA ARG A 376 13.13 9.37 -13.50
C ARG A 376 13.36 10.56 -12.57
N THR A 377 12.63 11.67 -12.73
CA THR A 377 12.81 12.87 -11.91
C THR A 377 12.57 12.57 -10.42
N ALA A 378 11.52 11.84 -10.09
CA ALA A 378 11.25 11.43 -8.70
C ALA A 378 12.29 10.44 -8.17
N LEU A 379 12.69 9.46 -9.00
CA LEU A 379 13.73 8.50 -8.64
C LEU A 379 15.08 9.18 -8.38
N GLU A 380 15.47 10.13 -9.24
CA GLU A 380 16.70 10.92 -9.11
C GLU A 380 16.65 11.83 -7.88
N ALA A 381 15.49 12.41 -7.56
CA ALA A 381 15.33 13.20 -6.33
C ALA A 381 15.61 12.36 -5.07
N VAL A 382 15.05 11.15 -4.99
CA VAL A 382 15.30 10.23 -3.85
C VAL A 382 16.74 9.75 -3.81
N VAL A 383 17.29 9.31 -4.95
CA VAL A 383 18.65 8.77 -5.04
C VAL A 383 19.70 9.86 -4.79
N GLY A 384 19.40 11.10 -5.18
CA GLY A 384 20.26 12.26 -4.94
C GLY A 384 20.48 12.58 -3.46
N LEU A 385 19.64 12.04 -2.56
CA LEU A 385 19.82 12.18 -1.11
C LEU A 385 20.88 11.23 -0.52
N LEU A 386 21.44 10.32 -1.32
CA LEU A 386 22.42 9.33 -0.86
C LEU A 386 23.87 9.83 -1.01
N GLY A 387 24.74 9.38 -0.11
CA GLY A 387 26.20 9.54 -0.22
C GLY A 387 26.80 10.76 0.48
N ASP A 388 26.01 11.53 1.23
CA ASP A 388 26.46 12.69 1.99
C ASP A 388 26.83 12.39 3.46
N GLY A 389 26.63 11.15 3.92
CA GLY A 389 26.82 10.72 5.30
C GLY A 389 25.72 11.19 6.27
N GLY A 390 24.63 11.73 5.75
CA GLY A 390 23.51 12.29 6.50
C GLY A 390 22.47 11.25 6.98
N PRO A 391 21.27 11.72 7.39
CA PRO A 391 20.22 10.86 7.93
C PRO A 391 19.75 9.76 6.98
N VAL A 392 19.72 10.02 5.67
CA VAL A 392 19.34 9.05 4.65
C VAL A 392 20.36 7.92 4.58
N ASP A 393 21.66 8.21 4.58
CA ASP A 393 22.71 7.19 4.61
C ASP A 393 22.69 6.37 5.91
N ALA A 394 22.41 7.01 7.05
CA ALA A 394 22.21 6.31 8.32
C ALA A 394 21.02 5.33 8.26
N LEU A 395 19.90 5.75 7.66
CA LEU A 395 18.75 4.86 7.42
C LEU A 395 19.10 3.70 6.47
N MET A 396 19.91 3.97 5.44
CA MET A 396 20.36 2.92 4.53
C MET A 396 21.33 1.92 5.17
N GLU A 397 22.11 2.35 6.16
CA GLU A 397 22.94 1.46 6.99
C GLU A 397 22.07 0.58 7.91
N GLU A 398 20.99 1.11 8.46
CA GLU A 398 19.98 0.32 9.17
C GLU A 398 19.37 -0.74 8.25
N HIS A 399 19.01 -0.38 7.02
CA HIS A 399 18.50 -1.33 6.02
C HIS A 399 19.54 -2.36 5.58
N ARG A 400 20.81 -1.98 5.45
CA ARG A 400 21.89 -2.92 5.10
C ARG A 400 22.06 -3.98 6.20
N THR A 401 22.03 -3.55 7.46
CA THR A 401 22.31 -4.42 8.62
C THR A 401 21.07 -5.08 9.23
N PHE A 402 19.87 -4.59 8.92
CA PHE A 402 18.62 -4.82 9.66
C PHE A 402 18.66 -4.38 11.13
N GLY A 403 19.63 -3.55 11.49
CA GLY A 403 19.78 -2.97 12.83
C GLY A 403 18.98 -1.68 12.99
N PHE A 404 17.68 -1.69 12.70
CA PHE A 404 16.84 -0.49 12.78
C PHE A 404 16.71 0.03 14.22
N LYS A 405 16.62 1.36 14.36
CA LYS A 405 16.27 1.98 15.64
C LYS A 405 14.87 1.52 16.08
N ALA A 406 14.67 1.40 17.40
CA ALA A 406 13.40 0.97 17.99
C ALA A 406 12.28 2.02 17.88
N VAL A 407 12.63 3.29 17.68
CA VAL A 407 11.66 4.37 17.49
C VAL A 407 11.10 4.30 16.08
N ASN A 408 9.78 4.24 15.96
CA ASN A 408 9.02 4.27 14.72
C ASN A 408 9.51 3.27 13.65
N THR A 409 9.95 2.08 14.11
CA THR A 409 10.55 1.04 13.24
C THR A 409 9.72 0.73 12.00
N PRO A 410 8.37 0.63 12.04
CA PRO A 410 7.61 0.39 10.82
C PRO A 410 7.85 1.43 9.71
N VAL A 411 7.85 2.73 10.05
CA VAL A 411 8.08 3.79 9.07
C VAL A 411 9.51 3.72 8.52
N ARG A 412 10.51 3.58 9.40
CA ARG A 412 11.92 3.50 9.01
C ARG A 412 12.18 2.35 8.04
N VAL A 413 11.63 1.17 8.34
CA VAL A 413 11.78 -0.03 7.50
C VAL A 413 11.19 0.23 6.12
N MET A 414 9.94 0.68 6.04
CA MET A 414 9.24 0.89 4.78
C MET A 414 9.94 1.95 3.91
N VAL A 415 10.35 3.07 4.50
CA VAL A 415 11.05 4.14 3.77
C VAL A 415 12.42 3.68 3.27
N ALA A 416 13.17 2.90 4.06
CA ALA A 416 14.46 2.40 3.62
C ALA A 416 14.33 1.39 2.46
N HIS A 417 13.28 0.56 2.47
CA HIS A 417 12.94 -0.30 1.33
C HIS A 417 12.53 0.50 0.10
N TYR A 418 11.73 1.56 0.26
CA TYR A 418 11.40 2.49 -0.83
C TYR A 418 12.64 3.12 -1.45
N ILE A 419 13.58 3.64 -0.65
CA ILE A 419 14.82 4.25 -1.14
C ILE A 419 15.68 3.22 -1.89
N ALA A 420 15.81 2.00 -1.34
CA ALA A 420 16.51 0.90 -2.02
C ALA A 420 15.86 0.58 -3.38
N PHE A 421 14.53 0.50 -3.41
CA PHE A 421 13.76 0.23 -4.63
C PHE A 421 13.95 1.35 -5.66
N CYS A 422 13.85 2.62 -5.26
CA CYS A 422 14.08 3.77 -6.12
C CYS A 422 15.48 3.76 -6.76
N ARG A 423 16.51 3.46 -5.95
CA ARG A 423 17.90 3.36 -6.42
C ARG A 423 18.09 2.30 -7.49
N ASP A 424 17.47 1.14 -7.31
CA ASP A 424 17.67 0.03 -8.23
C ASP A 424 16.74 0.15 -9.45
N LYS A 425 15.53 0.69 -9.28
CA LYS A 425 14.59 1.03 -10.36
C LYS A 425 15.13 2.13 -11.27
N LEU A 426 15.86 3.11 -10.75
CA LEU A 426 16.53 4.13 -11.56
C LEU A 426 17.55 3.50 -12.53
N LYS A 427 18.20 2.39 -12.13
CA LYS A 427 19.21 1.70 -12.94
C LYS A 427 18.60 0.66 -13.89
N ARG A 428 17.53 -0.01 -13.46
CA ARG A 428 16.90 -1.15 -14.15
C ARG A 428 15.37 -0.98 -14.23
N PRO A 429 14.86 0.12 -14.81
CA PRO A 429 13.40 0.39 -14.79
C PRO A 429 12.60 -0.71 -15.49
N GLU A 430 13.15 -1.32 -16.53
CA GLU A 430 12.53 -2.40 -17.29
C GLU A 430 12.33 -3.68 -16.47
N PHE A 431 13.20 -3.94 -15.49
CA PHE A 431 13.08 -5.10 -14.61
C PHE A 431 11.87 -4.97 -13.70
N PHE A 432 11.68 -3.80 -13.09
CA PHE A 432 10.59 -3.54 -12.16
C PHE A 432 9.25 -3.28 -12.87
N CYS A 433 9.28 -2.78 -14.11
CA CYS A 433 8.09 -2.59 -14.93
C CYS A 433 7.56 -3.90 -15.54
N TRP A 434 8.46 -4.78 -16.00
CA TRP A 434 8.10 -6.03 -16.70
C TRP A 434 8.79 -7.26 -16.12
N PRO A 435 8.66 -7.54 -14.81
CA PRO A 435 9.39 -8.64 -14.18
C PRO A 435 9.05 -10.02 -14.75
N GLY A 436 7.84 -10.21 -15.28
CA GLY A 436 7.44 -11.45 -15.94
C GLY A 436 8.34 -11.83 -17.13
N MET A 437 8.82 -10.84 -17.87
CA MET A 437 9.73 -11.04 -19.01
C MET A 437 11.19 -11.19 -18.59
N TRP A 438 11.58 -10.69 -17.42
CA TRP A 438 12.97 -10.66 -16.96
C TRP A 438 13.33 -11.78 -15.97
N LEU A 439 12.33 -12.41 -15.33
CA LEU A 439 12.53 -13.47 -14.34
C LEU A 439 12.36 -14.89 -14.88
N ALA A 440 12.13 -15.04 -16.19
CA ALA A 440 12.03 -16.34 -16.85
C ALA A 440 12.70 -16.35 -18.24
N GLY A 441 12.85 -17.55 -18.81
CA GLY A 441 13.42 -17.75 -20.13
C GLY A 441 14.86 -17.24 -20.28
N GLY A 442 15.22 -16.78 -21.48
CA GLY A 442 16.59 -16.36 -21.81
C GLY A 442 17.06 -15.04 -21.19
N LYS A 443 16.17 -14.28 -20.55
CA LYS A 443 16.47 -13.02 -19.86
C LYS A 443 16.78 -13.20 -18.38
N ALA A 444 16.43 -14.35 -17.79
CA ALA A 444 16.72 -14.67 -16.40
C ALA A 444 18.20 -15.01 -16.23
N THR A 445 19.02 -14.03 -15.84
CA THR A 445 20.42 -14.26 -15.50
C THR A 445 20.65 -14.26 -13.98
N PRO A 446 21.82 -14.68 -13.49
CA PRO A 446 22.16 -14.56 -12.08
C PRO A 446 22.06 -13.13 -11.52
N GLU A 447 22.24 -12.10 -12.37
CA GLU A 447 22.11 -10.70 -11.95
C GLU A 447 20.65 -10.34 -11.66
N GLU A 448 19.70 -10.71 -12.52
CA GLU A 448 18.26 -10.55 -12.28
C GLU A 448 17.81 -11.37 -11.05
N GLY A 449 18.37 -12.56 -10.87
CA GLY A 449 18.11 -13.38 -9.69
C GLY A 449 18.59 -12.71 -8.40
N ALA A 450 19.77 -12.10 -8.41
CA ALA A 450 20.28 -11.34 -7.26
C ALA A 450 19.41 -10.11 -6.97
N LEU A 451 18.99 -9.39 -8.01
CA LEU A 451 18.11 -8.23 -7.87
C LEU A 451 16.73 -8.62 -7.30
N LEU A 452 16.15 -9.75 -7.73
CA LEU A 452 14.94 -10.29 -7.12
C LEU A 452 15.14 -10.56 -5.63
N VAL A 453 16.24 -11.23 -5.26
CA VAL A 453 16.55 -11.59 -3.86
C VAL A 453 16.66 -10.35 -2.97
N ASP A 454 17.25 -9.27 -3.46
CA ASP A 454 17.41 -8.02 -2.70
C ASP A 454 16.07 -7.33 -2.39
N HIS A 455 15.03 -7.59 -3.20
CA HIS A 455 13.71 -6.95 -3.11
C HIS A 455 12.59 -7.89 -2.64
N LEU A 456 12.91 -9.01 -2.02
CA LEU A 456 11.90 -9.93 -1.50
C LEU A 456 11.14 -9.37 -0.28
N SER A 457 9.91 -9.85 -0.10
CA SER A 457 9.10 -9.53 1.08
C SER A 457 9.79 -9.95 2.38
N LEU A 458 9.71 -9.09 3.39
CA LEU A 458 10.37 -9.30 4.69
C LEU A 458 9.76 -10.42 5.53
N PHE A 459 8.44 -10.55 5.46
CA PHE A 459 7.67 -11.40 6.34
C PHE A 459 6.85 -12.40 5.53
N GLN A 460 6.88 -13.66 5.95
CA GLN A 460 6.12 -14.75 5.36
C GLN A 460 5.50 -15.64 6.43
N ASP A 461 4.40 -16.31 6.13
CA ASP A 461 3.87 -17.38 6.98
C ASP A 461 4.54 -18.74 6.67
N ARG A 462 4.07 -19.80 7.34
CA ARG A 462 4.51 -21.19 7.10
C ARG A 462 3.31 -22.12 6.96
N VAL A 463 3.53 -23.22 6.25
CA VAL A 463 2.56 -24.31 5.98
C VAL A 463 1.78 -24.75 7.22
N ASP A 464 2.42 -24.77 8.39
CA ASP A 464 1.92 -25.37 9.63
C ASP A 464 1.38 -24.37 10.65
N THR A 465 1.35 -23.07 10.35
CA THR A 465 0.98 -22.05 11.34
C THR A 465 0.54 -20.72 10.71
N GLU A 466 -0.37 -20.03 11.39
CA GLU A 466 -0.78 -18.65 11.07
C GLU A 466 0.23 -17.60 11.56
N GLN A 467 1.35 -18.03 12.14
CA GLN A 467 2.41 -17.16 12.66
C GLN A 467 3.22 -16.50 11.53
N ILE A 468 3.60 -15.25 11.75
CA ILE A 468 4.52 -14.52 10.88
C ILE A 468 5.98 -14.85 11.21
N PHE A 469 6.76 -15.14 10.18
CA PHE A 469 8.20 -15.37 10.26
C PHE A 469 8.96 -14.35 9.42
N PRO A 470 10.13 -13.90 9.88
CA PRO A 470 11.05 -13.19 9.00
C PRO A 470 11.63 -14.14 7.96
N ARG A 471 11.81 -13.64 6.74
CA ARG A 471 12.65 -14.29 5.74
C ARG A 471 14.12 -14.12 6.10
N ALA A 472 14.90 -15.20 5.95
CA ALA A 472 16.35 -15.12 6.06
C ALA A 472 16.90 -14.31 4.87
N MET A 473 17.69 -13.28 5.15
CA MET A 473 18.25 -12.40 4.13
C MET A 473 19.78 -12.56 4.08
N PRO A 474 20.37 -12.85 2.91
CA PRO A 474 21.82 -13.00 2.79
C PRO A 474 22.59 -11.80 3.36
N GLY A 475 23.66 -12.07 4.11
CA GLY A 475 24.53 -11.03 4.68
C GLY A 475 23.97 -10.31 5.91
N ARG A 476 22.80 -10.69 6.42
CA ARG A 476 22.18 -10.10 7.62
C ARG A 476 22.21 -11.06 8.80
N SER A 477 22.32 -10.55 10.03
CA SER A 477 22.43 -11.40 11.22
C SER A 477 21.06 -11.89 11.71
N ASP A 478 20.99 -13.15 12.15
CA ASP A 478 19.77 -13.73 12.74
C ASP A 478 19.24 -12.91 13.93
N GLN A 479 20.15 -12.30 14.69
CA GLN A 479 19.81 -11.44 15.82
C GLN A 479 19.06 -10.19 15.36
N ASN A 480 19.56 -9.49 14.34
CA ASN A 480 18.93 -8.28 13.81
C ASN A 480 17.59 -8.60 13.15
N ILE A 481 17.52 -9.71 12.41
CA ILE A 481 16.28 -10.19 11.81
C ILE A 481 15.20 -10.46 12.86
N LYS A 482 15.53 -11.17 13.95
CA LYS A 482 14.60 -11.43 15.06
C LYS A 482 14.17 -10.15 15.77
N MET A 483 15.10 -9.25 16.00
CA MET A 483 14.84 -7.97 16.66
C MET A 483 13.93 -7.09 15.81
N LEU A 484 14.16 -7.02 14.49
CA LEU A 484 13.33 -6.30 13.53
C LEU A 484 11.87 -6.75 13.60
N VAL A 485 11.60 -8.06 13.52
CA VAL A 485 10.22 -8.59 13.62
C VAL A 485 9.58 -8.16 14.93
N GLN A 486 10.31 -8.32 16.03
CA GLN A 486 9.79 -7.99 17.34
C GLN A 486 9.45 -6.50 17.45
N THR A 487 10.36 -5.60 17.08
CA THR A 487 10.15 -4.15 17.20
C THR A 487 9.11 -3.63 16.21
N PHE A 488 9.14 -4.12 14.96
CA PHE A 488 8.18 -3.77 13.92
C PHE A 488 6.75 -4.08 14.38
N PHE A 489 6.46 -5.34 14.72
CA PHE A 489 5.10 -5.73 15.09
C PHE A 489 4.69 -5.22 16.46
N THR A 490 5.61 -5.03 17.40
CA THR A 490 5.30 -4.36 18.66
C THR A 490 4.78 -2.93 18.42
N GLY A 491 5.37 -2.18 17.47
CA GLY A 491 4.86 -0.87 17.08
C GLY A 491 3.43 -0.94 16.52
N MET A 492 3.16 -1.93 15.68
CA MET A 492 1.83 -2.14 15.08
C MET A 492 0.73 -2.42 16.10
N LEU A 493 1.03 -3.08 17.22
CA LEU A 493 0.05 -3.32 18.28
C LEU A 493 -0.47 -2.03 18.91
N VAL A 494 0.41 -1.05 19.10
CA VAL A 494 0.00 0.25 19.66
C VAL A 494 -0.91 0.98 18.68
N TYR A 495 -0.62 0.89 17.38
CA TYR A 495 -1.45 1.53 16.36
C TYR A 495 -2.86 0.93 16.32
N ASP A 496 -2.97 -0.40 16.41
CA ASP A 496 -4.25 -1.10 16.45
C ASP A 496 -5.08 -0.67 17.66
N LEU A 497 -4.49 -0.68 18.86
CA LEU A 497 -5.19 -0.21 20.05
C LEU A 497 -5.60 1.26 19.94
N ALA A 498 -4.75 2.14 19.42
CA ALA A 498 -5.09 3.55 19.23
C ALA A 498 -6.29 3.72 18.28
N LEU A 499 -6.31 3.04 17.14
CA LEU A 499 -7.42 3.12 16.19
C LEU A 499 -8.71 2.50 16.77
N GLN A 500 -8.59 1.37 17.47
CA GLN A 500 -9.71 0.78 18.20
C GLN A 500 -10.30 1.76 19.22
N TRP A 501 -9.44 2.47 19.96
CA TRP A 501 -9.86 3.46 20.94
C TRP A 501 -10.60 4.64 20.28
N THR A 502 -10.08 5.13 19.16
CA THR A 502 -10.65 6.28 18.45
C THR A 502 -12.01 5.95 17.84
N LEU A 503 -12.12 4.82 17.12
CA LEU A 503 -13.25 4.57 16.21
C LEU A 503 -14.13 3.37 16.57
N ARG A 504 -13.61 2.34 17.24
CA ARG A 504 -14.30 1.05 17.35
C ARG A 504 -15.14 0.97 18.62
N PRO A 505 -16.45 0.66 18.55
CA PRO A 505 -17.29 0.51 19.74
C PRO A 505 -16.91 -0.74 20.56
N GLY A 506 -17.41 -0.80 21.80
CA GLY A 506 -17.20 -1.93 22.71
C GLY A 506 -15.81 -1.96 23.37
N PRO A 507 -15.46 -3.06 24.07
CA PRO A 507 -14.14 -3.20 24.71
C PRO A 507 -13.00 -3.32 23.68
N PHE A 508 -11.76 -3.15 24.14
CA PHE A 508 -10.59 -3.47 23.33
C PHE A 508 -10.53 -4.96 23.00
N ARG A 509 -10.15 -5.26 21.76
CA ARG A 509 -9.88 -6.61 21.28
C ARG A 509 -8.38 -6.84 21.23
N TYR A 510 -7.95 -7.98 21.74
CA TYR A 510 -6.54 -8.38 21.80
C TYR A 510 -6.28 -9.62 20.94
N ASP A 511 -6.82 -9.63 19.73
CA ASP A 511 -6.55 -10.72 18.79
C ASP A 511 -5.20 -10.51 18.11
N PHE A 512 -4.16 -11.04 18.77
CA PHE A 512 -2.80 -11.03 18.25
C PHE A 512 -2.37 -12.43 17.76
N LYS A 513 -3.32 -13.32 17.47
CA LYS A 513 -3.05 -14.69 16.99
C LYS A 513 -2.21 -14.65 15.73
N TRP A 514 -2.44 -13.68 14.85
CA TRP A 514 -1.69 -13.47 13.61
C TRP A 514 -0.18 -13.25 13.83
N LEU A 515 0.27 -12.77 14.99
CA LEU A 515 1.69 -12.52 15.26
C LEU A 515 2.41 -13.76 15.81
N THR A 516 1.71 -14.62 16.55
CA THR A 516 2.35 -15.71 17.31
C THR A 516 1.79 -17.11 17.03
N GLY A 517 0.70 -17.21 16.25
CA GLY A 517 -0.06 -18.42 16.01
C GLY A 517 -0.87 -18.93 17.22
N LYS A 518 -0.84 -18.24 18.36
CA LYS A 518 -1.49 -18.68 19.61
C LYS A 518 -2.77 -17.89 19.88
N SER A 519 -3.83 -18.57 20.29
CA SER A 519 -5.07 -17.92 20.75
C SER A 519 -4.89 -17.18 22.08
N ASP A 520 -4.05 -17.69 22.99
CA ASP A 520 -3.72 -17.04 24.26
C ASP A 520 -2.30 -16.45 24.24
N ASN A 521 -2.20 -15.11 24.25
CA ASN A 521 -0.93 -14.38 24.22
C ASN A 521 -0.77 -13.37 25.37
N ALA A 522 -0.95 -13.82 26.63
CA ALA A 522 -0.92 -12.94 27.80
C ALA A 522 0.31 -12.01 27.87
N ALA A 523 1.49 -12.47 27.46
CA ALA A 523 2.71 -11.67 27.45
C ALA A 523 2.65 -10.51 26.42
N LEU A 524 2.12 -10.78 25.23
CA LEU A 524 1.98 -9.77 24.17
C LEU A 524 0.89 -8.77 24.50
N ILE A 525 -0.21 -9.24 25.09
CA ILE A 525 -1.28 -8.38 25.63
C ILE A 525 -0.72 -7.45 26.71
N ALA A 526 0.05 -7.99 27.66
CA ALA A 526 0.69 -7.19 28.70
C ALA A 526 1.70 -6.18 28.13
N LEU A 527 2.39 -6.51 27.04
CA LEU A 527 3.27 -5.58 26.34
C LEU A 527 2.48 -4.44 25.68
N ALA A 528 1.45 -4.76 24.90
CA ALA A 528 0.61 -3.78 24.21
C ALA A 528 -0.05 -2.81 25.19
N LYS A 529 -0.61 -3.32 26.30
CA LYS A 529 -1.20 -2.50 27.38
C LYS A 529 -0.18 -1.56 28.03
N ARG A 530 1.04 -2.05 28.29
CA ARG A 530 2.11 -1.25 28.88
C ARG A 530 2.50 -0.09 27.97
N GLN A 531 2.63 -0.35 26.67
CA GLN A 531 2.97 0.69 25.70
C GLN A 531 1.84 1.69 25.52
N PHE A 532 0.60 1.22 25.39
CA PHE A 532 -0.57 2.10 25.33
C PHE A 532 -0.62 3.04 26.54
N ARG A 533 -0.41 2.52 27.75
CA ARG A 533 -0.31 3.33 28.97
C ARG A 533 0.87 4.30 28.94
N GLN A 534 2.01 3.89 28.40
CA GLN A 534 3.18 4.76 28.28
C GLN A 534 2.91 5.96 27.36
N TYR A 535 2.17 5.77 26.26
CA TYR A 535 1.85 6.83 25.31
C TYR A 535 0.68 7.71 25.76
N TYR A 536 -0.38 7.12 26.30
CA TYR A 536 -1.65 7.83 26.55
C TYR A 536 -1.98 8.01 28.04
N GLY A 537 -1.15 7.48 28.95
CA GLY A 537 -1.35 7.63 30.40
C GLY A 537 -2.49 6.80 31.00
N ILE A 538 -3.24 6.05 30.19
CA ILE A 538 -4.41 5.24 30.62
C ILE A 538 -4.21 3.75 30.35
N ASP A 539 -4.84 2.90 31.15
CA ASP A 539 -4.93 1.46 30.84
C ASP A 539 -6.09 1.23 29.85
N PRO A 540 -5.88 0.52 28.72
CA PRO A 540 -6.96 0.12 27.83
C PRO A 540 -8.16 -0.53 28.54
N ASP A 541 -7.92 -1.42 29.51
CA ASP A 541 -8.99 -2.13 30.22
C ASP A 541 -9.76 -1.24 31.18
N ALA A 542 -9.23 -0.06 31.52
CA ALA A 542 -9.91 0.93 32.35
C ALA A 542 -10.87 1.82 31.53
N CYS A 543 -10.87 1.70 30.20
CA CYS A 543 -11.76 2.49 29.36
C CYS A 543 -13.20 2.02 29.47
N GLU A 544 -14.11 2.93 29.81
CA GLU A 544 -15.54 2.68 29.83
C GLU A 544 -16.09 2.62 28.39
N PRO A 545 -16.68 1.48 27.96
CA PRO A 545 -17.34 1.40 26.66
C PRO A 545 -18.64 2.21 26.68
N ILE A 546 -18.80 3.09 25.69
CA ILE A 546 -20.01 3.87 25.48
C ILE A 546 -20.61 3.59 24.10
N ASP A 547 -21.94 3.60 24.04
CA ASP A 547 -22.65 3.41 22.78
C ASP A 547 -22.65 4.70 21.93
N PRO A 548 -22.56 4.60 20.60
CA PRO A 548 -22.77 5.74 19.73
C PRO A 548 -24.18 6.33 19.95
N PRO A 549 -24.34 7.66 19.83
CA PRO A 549 -25.65 8.28 20.00
C PRO A 549 -26.64 7.73 18.96
N VAL A 550 -27.90 7.53 19.39
CA VAL A 550 -28.99 7.15 18.49
C VAL A 550 -29.36 8.39 17.66
N ILE A 551 -28.78 8.50 16.48
CA ILE A 551 -29.16 9.54 15.53
C ILE A 551 -30.49 9.08 14.90
N GLY A 552 -31.57 9.78 15.22
CA GLY A 552 -32.85 9.60 14.52
C GLY A 552 -32.62 9.76 13.01
N THR A 553 -33.19 8.88 12.21
CA THR A 553 -33.06 8.90 10.74
C THR A 553 -33.36 10.32 10.23
N PRO A 554 -32.55 10.91 9.34
CA PRO A 554 -32.92 12.16 8.69
C PRO A 554 -34.22 11.90 7.91
N VAL A 555 -35.24 12.72 8.15
CA VAL A 555 -36.50 12.72 7.41
C VAL A 555 -36.30 13.31 6.02
#